data_AF-A0A974BPK5-F1
#
_entry.id   AF-A0A974BPK5-F1
#
_cell.length_a   1.000
_cell.length_b   1.000
_cell.length_c   1.000
_cell.angle_alpha   90.00
_cell.angle_beta   90.00
_cell.angle_gamma   90.00
#
_symmetry.space_group_name_H-M   'P 1'
#
loop_
_entity.id
_entity.type
_entity.pdbx_description
1 polymer ?
#
loop_
_entity_poly.entity_id
_entity_poly.type
_entity_poly.pdbx_seq_one_letter_code
_entity_poly.pdbx_strand_id
1 'polypeptide(L)'
;IQNILKNNWDLLSADPDVQTWIGNYPRMTARRAPSLKDKLTRSHYIGSRAEQVTTWLPERQRGMYKCGHCKCCTFIKKCTQINHINNGKKYKIHDFINCQTKGVIYLIECECPIRYVGKTKRTLGTRILEHVGDIRRKSIKSTVARHFNSVHSGNVKNLKVVGLEQVTLGIRGGDIDKILLRKELQWIYELNTKWPNGLNEDIKFGVFL
;
A
#
# COMPACT_ATOMS: atom_id res chain seq x y z
N ILE A 1 48.74 -25.98 10.36
CA ILE A 1 48.80 -24.81 11.27
C ILE A 1 48.82 -25.22 12.74
N GLN A 2 47.92 -26.10 13.21
CA GLN A 2 47.91 -26.55 14.63
C GLN A 2 49.26 -27.08 15.14
N ASN A 3 49.88 -27.98 14.39
CA ASN A 3 51.17 -28.57 14.78
C ASN A 3 52.31 -27.55 14.74
N ILE A 4 52.25 -26.57 13.85
CA ILE A 4 53.25 -25.50 13.76
C ILE A 4 53.17 -24.62 15.01
N LEU A 5 51.95 -24.21 15.42
CA LEU A 5 51.73 -23.41 16.62
C LEU A 5 52.11 -24.14 17.90
N LYS A 6 51.83 -25.45 17.99
CA LYS A 6 52.24 -26.27 19.14
C LYS A 6 53.75 -26.42 19.24
N ASN A 7 54.42 -26.70 18.13
CA ASN A 7 55.87 -26.95 18.12
C ASN A 7 56.71 -25.69 18.35
N ASN A 8 56.12 -24.51 18.20
CA ASN A 8 56.80 -23.22 18.33
C ASN A 8 56.20 -22.35 19.45
N TRP A 9 55.41 -22.93 20.34
CA TRP A 9 54.74 -22.19 21.42
C TRP A 9 55.73 -21.60 22.42
N ASP A 10 56.83 -22.32 22.66
CA ASP A 10 57.87 -21.92 23.59
C ASP A 10 58.58 -20.64 23.14
N LEU A 11 58.72 -20.44 21.82
CA LEU A 11 59.28 -19.23 21.24
C LEU A 11 58.41 -18.00 21.51
N LEU A 12 57.09 -18.17 21.44
CA LEU A 12 56.12 -17.09 21.73
C LEU A 12 56.00 -16.82 23.24
N SER A 13 56.22 -17.85 24.06
CA SER A 13 56.17 -17.74 25.53
C SER A 13 57.43 -17.11 26.13
N ALA A 14 58.56 -17.17 25.40
CA ALA A 14 59.82 -16.56 25.80
C ALA A 14 59.90 -15.05 25.52
N ASP A 15 58.99 -14.50 24.72
CA ASP A 15 58.94 -13.08 24.38
C ASP A 15 58.16 -12.29 25.46
N PRO A 16 58.82 -11.37 26.20
CA PRO A 16 58.20 -10.67 27.32
C PRO A 16 57.04 -9.74 26.91
N ASP A 17 57.03 -9.22 25.67
CA ASP A 17 55.96 -8.34 25.19
C ASP A 17 54.72 -9.13 24.78
N VAL A 18 54.91 -10.37 24.32
CA VAL A 18 53.82 -11.25 23.87
C VAL A 18 53.25 -12.07 25.04
N GLN A 19 54.11 -12.47 25.99
CA GLN A 19 53.75 -13.29 27.16
C GLN A 19 52.62 -12.66 27.98
N THR A 20 52.54 -11.33 28.07
CA THR A 20 51.47 -10.64 28.80
C THR A 20 50.09 -10.82 28.19
N TRP A 21 50.01 -11.17 26.90
CA TRP A 21 48.74 -11.25 26.13
C TRP A 21 48.32 -12.68 25.79
N ILE A 22 49.23 -13.65 25.88
CA ILE A 22 48.96 -15.06 25.54
C ILE A 22 48.70 -15.89 26.81
N GLY A 23 47.74 -16.84 26.74
CA GLY A 23 47.45 -17.74 27.86
C GLY A 23 48.43 -18.91 27.96
N ASN A 24 48.27 -19.81 28.95
CA ASN A 24 49.22 -20.93 29.16
C ASN A 24 49.32 -21.94 28.00
N TYR A 25 48.36 -21.96 27.07
CA TYR A 25 48.34 -22.90 25.94
C TYR A 25 47.75 -22.26 24.68
N PRO A 26 48.18 -22.68 23.48
CA PRO A 26 47.63 -22.19 22.22
C PRO A 26 46.16 -22.58 22.10
N ARG A 27 45.26 -21.60 22.24
CA ARG A 27 43.82 -21.78 21.96
C ARG A 27 43.54 -21.49 20.50
N MET A 28 43.15 -22.51 19.76
CA MET A 28 42.65 -22.33 18.41
C MET A 28 41.15 -22.58 18.34
N THR A 29 40.43 -21.62 17.79
CA THR A 29 39.03 -21.75 17.45
C THR A 29 38.89 -21.92 15.94
N ALA A 30 38.37 -23.06 15.48
CA ALA A 30 38.04 -23.23 14.08
C ALA A 30 36.80 -22.37 13.75
N ARG A 31 36.87 -21.55 12.69
CA ARG A 31 35.68 -20.94 12.10
C ARG A 31 35.10 -21.91 11.07
N ARG A 32 33.78 -22.12 11.10
CA ARG A 32 33.10 -22.84 10.03
C ARG A 32 33.30 -22.11 8.70
N ALA A 33 33.52 -22.84 7.62
CA ALA A 33 33.56 -22.24 6.28
C ALA A 33 32.18 -21.63 5.93
N PRO A 34 32.12 -20.51 5.18
CA PRO A 34 30.86 -19.94 4.73
C PRO A 34 30.12 -20.96 3.86
N SER A 35 28.94 -21.39 4.31
CA SER A 35 28.08 -22.26 3.53
C SER A 35 27.47 -21.49 2.36
N LEU A 36 26.89 -22.20 1.39
CA LEU A 36 26.15 -21.55 0.31
C LEU A 36 25.01 -20.65 0.84
N LYS A 37 24.36 -21.06 1.94
CA LYS A 37 23.36 -20.26 2.66
C LYS A 37 23.92 -18.95 3.21
N ASP A 38 25.18 -18.94 3.64
CA ASP A 38 25.85 -17.74 4.16
C ASP A 38 26.30 -16.79 3.04
N LYS A 39 26.48 -17.32 1.82
CA LYS A 39 26.83 -16.54 0.61
C LYS A 39 25.60 -15.99 -0.10
N LEU A 40 24.47 -16.68 -0.01
CA LEU A 40 23.23 -16.29 -0.68
C LEU A 40 22.38 -15.37 0.20
N THR A 41 21.94 -14.24 -0.35
CA THR A 41 20.93 -13.39 0.31
C THR A 41 19.57 -14.09 0.29
N ARG A 42 18.87 -14.10 1.42
CA ARG A 42 17.50 -14.65 1.50
C ARG A 42 16.63 -14.01 0.41
N SER A 43 15.96 -14.84 -0.39
CA SER A 43 14.95 -14.32 -1.31
C SER A 43 13.82 -13.68 -0.52
N HIS A 44 13.32 -12.53 -0.99
CA HIS A 44 12.08 -11.94 -0.46
C HIS A 44 10.84 -12.70 -0.98
N TYR A 45 11.03 -13.92 -1.49
CA TYR A 45 9.96 -14.75 -2.02
C TYR A 45 9.20 -15.35 -0.83
N ILE A 46 8.01 -14.82 -0.60
CA ILE A 46 7.04 -15.42 0.30
C ILE A 46 6.29 -16.44 -0.56
N GLY A 47 6.58 -17.73 -0.36
CA GLY A 47 5.81 -18.78 -1.02
C GLY A 47 4.36 -18.77 -0.55
N SER A 48 3.41 -19.18 -1.40
CA SER A 48 1.97 -19.24 -1.14
C SER A 48 1.57 -19.93 0.18
N ARG A 49 2.43 -20.80 0.73
CA ARG A 49 2.27 -21.43 2.05
C ARG A 49 2.28 -20.46 3.23
N ALA A 50 2.96 -19.33 3.14
CA ALA A 50 3.00 -18.33 4.21
C ALA A 50 1.76 -17.41 4.22
N GLU A 51 1.05 -17.29 3.08
CA GLU A 51 -0.26 -16.63 3.01
C GLU A 51 -1.39 -17.49 3.60
N GLN A 52 -1.20 -18.80 3.66
CA GLN A 52 -2.19 -19.76 4.17
C GLN A 52 -1.94 -20.24 5.60
N VAL A 53 -1.07 -19.57 6.37
CA VAL A 53 -0.95 -19.88 7.80
C VAL A 53 -2.27 -19.47 8.45
N THR A 54 -3.11 -20.47 8.75
CA THR A 54 -4.31 -20.31 9.58
C THR A 54 -3.85 -19.96 10.99
N THR A 55 -3.60 -18.67 11.23
CA THR A 55 -3.44 -18.15 12.57
C THR A 55 -4.76 -18.33 13.32
N TRP A 56 -4.73 -18.56 14.63
CA TRP A 56 -5.91 -18.52 15.52
C TRP A 56 -6.63 -17.15 15.53
N LEU A 57 -6.10 -16.16 14.81
CA LEU A 57 -6.72 -14.86 14.62
C LEU A 57 -7.93 -14.97 13.69
N PRO A 58 -9.01 -14.24 13.97
CA PRO A 58 -10.16 -14.17 13.08
C PRO A 58 -9.76 -13.68 11.69
N GLU A 59 -10.54 -14.06 10.68
CA GLU A 59 -10.33 -13.57 9.31
C GLU A 59 -10.21 -12.05 9.29
N ARG A 60 -9.21 -11.55 8.57
CA ARG A 60 -9.02 -10.10 8.40
C ARG A 60 -10.30 -9.53 7.81
N GLN A 61 -10.88 -8.55 8.50
CA GLN A 61 -12.02 -7.81 7.96
C GLN A 61 -11.61 -7.12 6.66
N ARG A 62 -12.44 -7.23 5.63
CA ARG A 62 -12.20 -6.64 4.29
C ARG A 62 -13.39 -5.80 3.89
N GLY A 63 -13.14 -4.69 3.21
CA GLY A 63 -14.16 -3.75 2.80
C GLY A 63 -13.90 -2.32 3.24
N MET A 64 -14.87 -1.47 2.92
CA MET A 64 -14.91 -0.08 3.29
C MET A 64 -15.69 0.13 4.59
N TYR A 65 -15.07 0.80 5.55
CA TYR A 65 -15.63 1.07 6.87
C TYR A 65 -15.49 2.55 7.28
N LYS A 66 -16.27 2.94 8.28
CA LYS A 66 -16.18 4.27 8.89
C LYS A 66 -15.15 4.24 10.02
N CYS A 67 -14.36 5.30 10.15
CA CYS A 67 -13.45 5.50 11.28
C CYS A 67 -14.21 5.75 12.60
N GLY A 68 -15.44 6.30 12.52
CA GLY A 68 -16.31 6.60 13.66
C GLY A 68 -16.15 8.01 14.26
N HIS A 69 -14.97 8.62 14.14
CA HIS A 69 -14.63 9.86 14.85
C HIS A 69 -14.17 11.02 13.92
N CYS A 70 -14.46 10.95 12.62
CA CYS A 70 -13.98 11.92 11.62
C CYS A 70 -15.13 12.50 10.77
N LYS A 71 -15.04 13.80 10.44
CA LYS A 71 -16.08 14.55 9.69
C LYS A 71 -16.39 13.94 8.32
N CYS A 72 -15.45 13.24 7.70
CA CYS A 72 -15.66 12.59 6.40
C CYS A 72 -16.48 11.28 6.48
N CYS A 73 -16.69 10.70 7.67
CA CYS A 73 -17.46 9.45 7.83
C CYS A 73 -18.92 9.55 7.36
N THR A 74 -19.46 10.77 7.29
CA THR A 74 -20.80 11.03 6.77
C THR A 74 -20.93 10.68 5.29
N PHE A 75 -19.84 10.82 4.52
CA PHE A 75 -19.79 10.53 3.08
C PHE A 75 -19.38 9.09 2.78
N ILE A 76 -18.93 8.31 3.76
CA ILE A 76 -18.52 6.93 3.54
C ILE A 76 -19.74 6.01 3.38
N LYS A 77 -19.72 5.26 2.27
CA LYS A 77 -20.59 4.09 2.07
C LYS A 77 -19.84 2.85 2.56
N LYS A 78 -20.37 2.22 3.62
CA LYS A 78 -19.83 0.94 4.10
C LYS A 78 -20.22 -0.16 3.13
N CYS A 79 -19.27 -0.97 2.69
CA CYS A 79 -19.52 -2.12 1.81
C CYS A 79 -18.31 -3.05 1.74
N THR A 80 -18.54 -4.32 1.42
CA THR A 80 -17.49 -5.31 1.15
C THR A 80 -17.27 -5.54 -0.35
N GLN A 81 -18.21 -5.06 -1.18
CA GLN A 81 -18.18 -5.20 -2.63
C GLN A 81 -18.90 -4.02 -3.29
N ILE A 82 -18.55 -3.73 -4.54
CA ILE A 82 -19.24 -2.77 -5.41
C ILE A 82 -19.80 -3.47 -6.64
N ASN A 83 -20.87 -2.92 -7.20
CA ASN A 83 -21.47 -3.43 -8.43
C ASN A 83 -21.16 -2.46 -9.57
N HIS A 84 -20.81 -2.97 -10.74
CA HIS A 84 -20.73 -2.19 -11.97
C HIS A 84 -22.13 -1.69 -12.38
N ILE A 85 -22.23 -0.48 -12.92
CA ILE A 85 -23.53 0.15 -13.24
C ILE A 85 -24.28 -0.66 -14.30
N ASN A 86 -23.61 -1.00 -15.41
CA ASN A 86 -24.31 -1.48 -16.62
C ASN A 86 -24.40 -3.01 -16.77
N ASN A 87 -23.45 -3.78 -16.23
CA ASN A 87 -23.34 -5.22 -16.49
C ASN A 87 -23.52 -6.09 -15.23
N GLY A 88 -23.81 -5.48 -14.08
CA GLY A 88 -24.03 -6.19 -12.81
C GLY A 88 -22.79 -6.90 -12.23
N LYS A 89 -21.61 -6.79 -12.86
CA LYS A 89 -20.36 -7.39 -12.36
C LYS A 89 -20.05 -6.88 -10.97
N LYS A 90 -19.76 -7.79 -10.04
CA LYS A 90 -19.45 -7.47 -8.64
C LYS A 90 -17.94 -7.50 -8.42
N TYR A 91 -17.40 -6.47 -7.79
CA TYR A 91 -16.00 -6.38 -7.41
C TYR A 91 -15.88 -6.43 -5.89
N LYS A 92 -15.18 -7.44 -5.35
CA LYS A 92 -14.91 -7.56 -3.92
C LYS A 92 -13.75 -6.64 -3.54
N ILE A 93 -13.87 -5.96 -2.41
CA ILE A 93 -12.79 -5.17 -1.83
C ILE A 93 -11.95 -6.11 -0.97
N HIS A 94 -10.67 -6.26 -1.32
CA HIS A 94 -9.78 -7.21 -0.66
C HIS A 94 -9.05 -6.63 0.57
N ASP A 95 -9.04 -5.30 0.69
CA ASP A 95 -8.36 -4.57 1.74
C ASP A 95 -9.31 -4.09 2.84
N PHE A 96 -8.79 -3.85 4.03
CA PHE A 96 -9.49 -3.09 5.06
C PHE A 96 -9.25 -1.60 4.84
N ILE A 97 -10.28 -0.89 4.35
CA ILE A 97 -10.17 0.54 4.04
C ILE A 97 -11.11 1.34 4.94
N ASN A 98 -10.60 2.43 5.49
CA ASN A 98 -11.39 3.42 6.20
C ASN A 98 -10.89 4.84 5.86
N CYS A 99 -11.45 5.85 6.53
CA CYS A 99 -11.09 7.24 6.26
C CYS A 99 -9.62 7.60 6.55
N GLN A 100 -8.93 6.83 7.37
CA GLN A 100 -7.52 7.07 7.72
C GLN A 100 -6.55 6.35 6.80
N THR A 101 -7.03 5.38 6.00
CA THR A 101 -6.20 4.62 5.07
C THR A 101 -5.55 5.56 4.04
N LYS A 102 -4.23 5.41 3.85
CA LYS A 102 -3.41 6.13 2.88
C LYS A 102 -3.14 5.27 1.64
N GLY A 103 -2.79 5.90 0.52
CA GLY A 103 -2.47 5.18 -0.71
C GLY A 103 -3.68 4.47 -1.29
N VAL A 104 -4.82 5.16 -1.43
CA VAL A 104 -6.10 4.52 -1.76
C VAL A 104 -6.54 4.92 -3.17
N ILE A 105 -7.00 3.94 -3.94
CA ILE A 105 -7.90 4.16 -5.08
C ILE A 105 -9.33 4.15 -4.56
N TYR A 106 -10.09 5.19 -4.85
CA TYR A 106 -11.45 5.36 -4.35
C TYR A 106 -12.42 5.68 -5.48
N LEU A 107 -13.69 5.39 -5.20
CA LEU A 107 -14.84 5.66 -6.04
C LEU A 107 -15.72 6.70 -5.34
N ILE A 108 -16.12 7.74 -6.07
CA ILE A 108 -17.22 8.62 -5.68
C ILE A 108 -18.44 8.21 -6.50
N GLU A 109 -19.52 7.91 -5.80
CA GLU A 109 -20.83 7.64 -6.37
C GLU A 109 -21.74 8.85 -6.10
N CYS A 110 -22.52 9.19 -7.12
CA CYS A 110 -23.66 10.09 -7.02
C CYS A 110 -24.96 9.27 -7.03
N GLU A 111 -26.09 9.90 -6.73
CA GLU A 111 -27.41 9.31 -6.97
C GLU A 111 -27.72 9.20 -8.47
N CYS A 112 -27.11 10.07 -9.28
CA CYS A 112 -27.06 9.89 -10.73
C CYS A 112 -26.28 8.61 -11.09
N PRO A 113 -26.56 7.98 -12.25
CA PRO A 113 -25.85 6.79 -12.73
C PRO A 113 -24.45 7.13 -13.28
N ILE A 114 -23.72 8.02 -12.59
CA ILE A 114 -22.37 8.45 -12.94
C ILE A 114 -21.44 8.32 -11.74
N ARG A 115 -20.17 8.07 -12.03
CA ARG A 115 -19.14 7.76 -11.04
C ARG A 115 -17.84 8.49 -11.37
N TYR A 116 -17.03 8.69 -10.34
CA TYR A 116 -15.67 9.21 -10.45
C TYR A 116 -14.70 8.27 -9.75
N VAL A 117 -13.62 7.87 -10.42
CA VAL A 117 -12.50 7.15 -9.79
C VAL A 117 -11.36 8.12 -9.54
N GLY A 118 -10.75 8.05 -8.37
CA GLY A 118 -9.58 8.86 -8.04
C GLY A 118 -8.56 8.10 -7.20
N LYS A 119 -7.32 8.60 -7.19
CA LYS A 119 -6.28 8.17 -6.25
C LYS A 119 -5.95 9.21 -5.18
N THR A 120 -5.33 8.75 -4.09
CA THR A 120 -4.68 9.62 -3.11
C THR A 120 -3.50 8.92 -2.43
N LYS A 121 -2.35 9.61 -2.31
CA LYS A 121 -1.25 9.19 -1.41
C LYS A 121 -1.57 9.50 0.06
N ARG A 122 -2.33 10.57 0.30
CA ARG A 122 -2.76 11.01 1.64
C ARG A 122 -3.92 10.15 2.12
N THR A 123 -4.40 10.41 3.33
CA THR A 123 -5.56 9.69 3.87
C THR A 123 -6.78 9.93 2.98
N LEU A 124 -7.62 8.90 2.83
CA LEU A 124 -8.86 8.99 2.08
C LEU A 124 -9.75 10.11 2.60
N GLY A 125 -9.84 10.26 3.93
CA GLY A 125 -10.64 11.28 4.60
C GLY A 125 -10.25 12.70 4.20
N THR A 126 -8.95 13.02 4.10
CA THR A 126 -8.53 14.36 3.65
C THR A 126 -8.94 14.60 2.20
N ARG A 127 -8.79 13.61 1.32
CA ARG A 127 -9.18 13.74 -0.09
C ARG A 127 -10.69 13.93 -0.27
N ILE A 128 -11.50 13.26 0.55
CA ILE A 128 -12.96 13.43 0.57
C ILE A 128 -13.33 14.87 0.94
N LEU A 129 -12.73 15.40 2.02
CA LEU A 129 -13.03 16.76 2.47
C LEU A 129 -12.60 17.82 1.46
N GLU A 130 -11.54 17.57 0.69
CA GLU A 130 -11.16 18.44 -0.42
C GLU A 130 -12.20 18.48 -1.52
N HIS A 131 -12.72 17.32 -1.95
CA HIS A 131 -13.82 17.28 -2.92
C HIS A 131 -15.06 18.02 -2.42
N VAL A 132 -15.42 17.83 -1.15
CA VAL A 132 -16.53 18.55 -0.51
C VAL A 132 -16.25 20.06 -0.47
N GLY A 133 -15.01 20.47 -0.16
CA GLY A 133 -14.58 21.86 -0.20
C GLY A 133 -14.64 22.46 -1.59
N ASP A 134 -14.24 21.71 -2.62
CA ASP A 134 -14.33 22.12 -4.02
C ASP A 134 -15.78 22.32 -4.47
N ILE A 135 -16.70 21.44 -4.05
CA ILE A 135 -18.14 21.59 -4.31
C ILE A 135 -18.64 22.89 -3.69
N ARG A 136 -18.36 23.12 -2.39
CA ARG A 136 -18.81 24.33 -1.67
C ARG A 136 -18.26 25.62 -2.27
N ARG A 137 -17.01 25.60 -2.75
CA ARG A 137 -16.37 26.73 -3.43
C ARG A 137 -16.75 26.87 -4.90
N LYS A 138 -17.62 26.00 -5.44
CA LYS A 138 -18.02 25.99 -6.85
C LYS A 138 -16.82 25.92 -7.81
N SER A 139 -15.82 25.11 -7.45
CA SER A 139 -14.58 24.99 -8.23
C SER A 139 -14.85 24.44 -9.63
N ILE A 140 -14.55 25.23 -10.67
CA ILE A 140 -14.70 24.81 -12.06
C ILE A 140 -13.68 23.74 -12.49
N LYS A 141 -12.56 23.61 -11.76
CA LYS A 141 -11.47 22.68 -12.08
C LYS A 141 -11.77 21.23 -11.67
N SER A 142 -12.65 21.05 -10.68
CA SER A 142 -13.03 19.71 -10.21
C SER A 142 -14.27 19.27 -10.98
N THR A 143 -14.16 18.19 -11.76
CA THR A 143 -15.27 17.61 -12.51
C THR A 143 -16.41 17.17 -11.58
N VAL A 144 -16.05 16.60 -10.43
CA VAL A 144 -16.98 16.27 -9.33
C VAL A 144 -17.68 17.53 -8.83
N ALA A 145 -16.94 18.60 -8.55
CA ALA A 145 -17.54 19.84 -8.09
C ALA A 145 -18.48 20.46 -9.12
N ARG A 146 -18.08 20.48 -10.39
CA ARG A 146 -18.90 21.00 -11.49
C ARG A 146 -20.22 20.24 -11.60
N HIS A 147 -20.17 18.91 -11.61
CA HIS A 147 -21.37 18.06 -11.65
C HIS A 147 -22.32 18.32 -10.47
N PHE A 148 -21.80 18.30 -9.22
CA PHE A 148 -22.64 18.51 -8.05
C PHE A 148 -23.25 19.92 -8.00
N ASN A 149 -22.53 20.93 -8.47
CA ASN A 149 -23.06 22.29 -8.53
C ASN A 149 -24.11 22.47 -9.64
N SER A 150 -23.92 21.86 -10.80
CA SER A 150 -24.86 22.00 -11.92
C SER A 150 -26.11 21.13 -11.78
N VAL A 151 -25.97 19.89 -11.28
CA VAL A 151 -27.07 18.90 -11.22
C VAL A 151 -27.75 18.89 -9.86
N HIS A 152 -27.00 19.12 -8.77
CA HIS A 152 -27.51 19.00 -7.40
C HIS A 152 -27.49 20.33 -6.62
N SER A 153 -27.31 21.47 -7.30
CA SER A 153 -27.24 22.80 -6.66
C SER A 153 -26.20 22.87 -5.52
N GLY A 154 -25.12 22.09 -5.62
CA GLY A 154 -24.04 22.02 -4.63
C GLY A 154 -24.33 21.13 -3.42
N ASN A 155 -25.45 20.39 -3.41
CA ASN A 155 -25.83 19.53 -2.29
C ASN A 155 -24.93 18.28 -2.20
N VAL A 156 -24.15 18.20 -1.12
CA VAL A 156 -23.21 17.09 -0.88
C VAL A 156 -23.82 15.87 -0.19
N LYS A 157 -25.11 15.88 0.18
CA LYS A 157 -25.76 14.73 0.88
C LYS A 157 -25.70 13.44 0.05
N ASN A 158 -25.74 13.61 -1.27
CA ASN A 158 -25.80 12.54 -2.26
C ASN A 158 -24.39 12.01 -2.62
N LEU A 159 -23.33 12.65 -2.12
CA LEU A 159 -21.96 12.22 -2.33
C LEU A 159 -21.66 11.02 -1.43
N LYS A 160 -21.38 9.87 -2.05
CA LYS A 160 -20.93 8.65 -1.36
C LYS A 160 -19.55 8.24 -1.84
N VAL A 161 -18.69 7.81 -0.93
CA VAL A 161 -17.32 7.41 -1.23
C VAL A 161 -17.04 6.00 -0.72
N VAL A 162 -16.36 5.22 -1.57
CA VAL A 162 -15.93 3.85 -1.31
C VAL A 162 -14.45 3.72 -1.65
N GLY A 163 -13.65 3.09 -0.78
CA GLY A 163 -12.30 2.66 -1.13
C GLY A 163 -12.34 1.36 -1.95
N LEU A 164 -11.64 1.32 -3.08
CA LEU A 164 -11.58 0.16 -3.97
C LEU A 164 -10.38 -0.74 -3.67
N GLU A 165 -9.21 -0.12 -3.51
CA GLU A 165 -7.94 -0.82 -3.36
C GLU A 165 -6.97 0.06 -2.56
N GLN A 166 -6.24 -0.56 -1.64
CA GLN A 166 -5.12 0.07 -0.93
C GLN A 166 -3.79 -0.35 -1.56
N VAL A 167 -3.01 0.63 -1.99
CA VAL A 167 -1.65 0.44 -2.46
C VAL A 167 -0.69 0.71 -1.31
N THR A 168 0.11 -0.30 -0.97
CA THR A 168 1.25 -0.17 -0.05
C THR A 168 2.53 -0.50 -0.79
N LEU A 169 3.64 0.13 -0.39
CA LEU A 169 4.95 -0.21 -0.92
C LEU A 169 5.46 -1.47 -0.22
N GLY A 170 5.95 -2.43 -1.00
CA GLY A 170 6.66 -3.58 -0.46
C GLY A 170 8.02 -3.20 0.10
N ILE A 171 8.76 -4.20 0.60
CA ILE A 171 10.10 -4.03 1.21
C ILE A 171 11.09 -3.31 0.28
N ARG A 172 10.94 -3.49 -1.04
CA ARG A 172 11.81 -2.87 -2.05
C ARG A 172 11.48 -1.40 -2.32
N GLY A 173 10.44 -0.86 -1.70
CA GLY A 173 9.97 0.49 -1.96
C GLY A 173 9.45 0.66 -3.38
N GLY A 174 9.73 1.82 -3.96
CA GLY A 174 9.30 2.23 -5.29
C GLY A 174 8.47 3.52 -5.27
N ASP A 175 8.15 4.05 -6.44
CA ASP A 175 7.28 5.21 -6.56
C ASP A 175 5.81 4.79 -6.43
N ILE A 176 5.24 5.02 -5.25
CA ILE A 176 3.83 4.75 -4.97
C ILE A 176 2.90 5.51 -5.92
N ASP A 177 3.31 6.67 -6.42
CA ASP A 177 2.45 7.46 -7.32
C ASP A 177 2.26 6.78 -8.65
N LYS A 178 3.33 6.19 -9.19
CA LYS A 178 3.30 5.48 -10.46
C LYS A 178 2.39 4.26 -10.35
N ILE A 179 2.46 3.54 -9.23
CA ILE A 179 1.58 2.40 -8.95
C ILE A 179 0.13 2.87 -8.81
N LEU A 180 -0.12 3.91 -8.01
CA LEU A 180 -1.47 4.47 -7.84
C LEU A 180 -2.04 4.97 -9.16
N LEU A 181 -1.24 5.63 -10.01
CA LEU A 181 -1.69 6.16 -11.30
C LEU A 181 -2.07 5.03 -12.26
N ARG A 182 -1.28 3.95 -12.29
CA ARG A 182 -1.59 2.75 -13.08
C ARG A 182 -2.89 2.07 -12.60
N LYS A 183 -3.07 1.96 -11.29
CA LYS A 183 -4.26 1.36 -10.67
C LYS A 183 -5.51 2.22 -10.84
N GLU A 184 -5.40 3.53 -10.67
CA GLU A 184 -6.46 4.50 -10.97
C GLU A 184 -6.95 4.33 -12.40
N LEU A 185 -6.02 4.28 -13.36
CA LEU A 185 -6.35 4.10 -14.77
C LEU A 185 -7.05 2.77 -15.05
N GLN A 186 -6.54 1.67 -14.47
CA GLN A 186 -7.21 0.37 -14.56
C GLN A 186 -8.65 0.43 -14.05
N TRP A 187 -8.89 1.03 -12.88
CA TRP A 187 -10.23 1.17 -12.32
C TRP A 187 -11.14 2.12 -13.11
N ILE A 188 -10.59 3.17 -13.72
CA ILE A 188 -11.36 4.05 -14.62
C ILE A 188 -11.95 3.25 -15.78
N TYR A 189 -11.14 2.36 -16.39
CA TYR A 189 -11.57 1.49 -17.47
C TYR A 189 -12.54 0.40 -17.01
N GLU A 190 -12.21 -0.33 -15.93
CA GLU A 190 -13.02 -1.43 -15.40
C GLU A 190 -14.41 -1.00 -14.93
N LEU A 191 -14.57 0.27 -14.53
CA LEU A 191 -15.84 0.84 -14.08
C LEU A 191 -16.48 1.81 -15.10
N ASN A 192 -15.89 1.97 -16.28
CA ASN A 192 -16.34 2.88 -17.34
C ASN A 192 -16.66 4.30 -16.83
N THR A 193 -15.76 4.89 -16.05
CA THR A 193 -15.97 6.21 -15.41
C THR A 193 -15.39 7.39 -16.21
N LYS A 194 -14.85 7.12 -17.40
CA LYS A 194 -14.39 8.15 -18.34
C LYS A 194 -15.57 8.94 -18.88
N TRP A 195 -15.42 10.26 -19.04
CA TRP A 195 -16.38 11.10 -19.73
C TRP A 195 -16.63 10.58 -21.17
N PRO A 196 -17.89 10.49 -21.65
CA PRO A 196 -19.13 11.01 -21.04
C PRO A 196 -19.86 10.07 -20.08
N ASN A 197 -19.43 8.81 -19.95
CA ASN A 197 -20.11 7.81 -19.10
C ASN A 197 -19.86 8.01 -17.59
N GLY A 198 -18.84 8.78 -17.24
CA GLY A 198 -18.57 9.19 -15.86
C GLY A 198 -17.85 10.53 -15.80
N LEU A 199 -17.26 10.82 -14.64
CA LEU A 199 -16.73 12.16 -14.30
C LEU A 199 -15.21 12.29 -14.52
N ASN A 200 -14.53 11.26 -15.01
CA ASN A 200 -13.09 11.31 -15.32
C ASN A 200 -12.85 11.88 -16.72
N GLU A 201 -12.37 13.12 -16.82
CA GLU A 201 -12.10 13.80 -18.10
C GLU A 201 -10.65 13.61 -18.57
N ASP A 202 -9.68 14.02 -17.75
CA ASP A 202 -8.26 13.96 -18.09
C ASP A 202 -7.64 12.63 -17.67
N ILE A 203 -7.38 11.77 -18.66
CA ILE A 203 -6.64 10.52 -18.44
C ILE A 203 -5.18 10.70 -18.85
N LYS A 204 -4.26 10.55 -17.88
CA LYS A 204 -2.82 10.63 -18.12
C LYS A 204 -2.26 9.24 -18.44
N PHE A 205 -2.00 8.96 -19.72
CA PHE A 205 -1.42 7.69 -20.17
C PHE A 205 0.11 7.59 -20.01
N GLY A 206 0.81 8.69 -19.73
CA GLY A 206 2.28 8.74 -19.61
C GLY A 206 2.89 7.90 -18.48
N VAL A 207 2.10 7.09 -17.79
CA VAL A 207 2.55 6.10 -16.79
C VAL A 207 3.18 4.87 -17.44
N PHE A 208 2.76 4.57 -18.67
CA PHE A 208 3.15 3.38 -19.43
C PHE A 208 4.27 3.65 -20.44
N LEU A 209 4.61 4.93 -20.64
CA LEU A 209 5.80 5.38 -21.37
C LEU A 209 6.95 5.54 -20.36
#